data_AF-A2RIZ9-F1
#
_entry.id   AF-A2RIZ9-F1
#
_cell.length_a   1.000
_cell.length_b   1.000
_cell.length_c   1.000
_cell.angle_alpha   90.00
_cell.angle_beta   90.00
_cell.angle_gamma   90.00
#
_symmetry.space_group_name_H-M   'P 1'
#
loop_
_entity.id
_entity.type
_entity.pdbx_description
1 polymer ?
#
loop_
_entity_poly.entity_id
_entity_poly.type
_entity_poly.pdbx_seq_one_letter_code
_entity_poly.pdbx_strand_id
1 'polypeptide(L)'
;MNSFGKVIPDYWQICYPVSYYFIGAYLYTYQEEIKKISNIKIISLFTLALATFTLTDTLSSWNREFQWLDHNDYFGYQTAIMTVLIIIIIWKIPVPKWSQRLLKSLSTATLSIYLISDLTDQFVYGFFKLEIPNLSQRVMAGPMIIPVAFSSAALVGILVGKILGLPFKKKENRGS
;
A
#
# COMPACT_ATOMS: atom_id res chain seq x y z
N MET A 1 -8.98 -12.00 28.79
CA MET A 1 -8.97 -13.32 28.12
C MET A 1 -7.57 -13.56 27.56
N ASN A 2 -7.07 -14.79 27.70
CA ASN A 2 -5.64 -15.14 27.77
C ASN A 2 -4.80 -14.83 26.51
N SER A 3 -3.57 -14.35 26.76
CA SER A 3 -2.54 -13.85 25.83
C SER A 3 -1.77 -14.94 25.05
N PHE A 4 -2.35 -16.12 24.81
CA PHE A 4 -1.65 -17.24 24.16
C PHE A 4 -2.14 -17.56 22.73
N GLY A 5 -3.07 -16.77 22.19
CA GLY A 5 -3.57 -16.90 20.81
C GLY A 5 -3.06 -15.84 19.83
N LYS A 6 -2.33 -14.82 20.30
CA LYS A 6 -1.80 -13.76 19.44
C LYS A 6 -0.48 -14.21 18.84
N VAL A 7 -0.47 -14.44 17.53
CA VAL A 7 0.75 -14.71 16.75
C VAL A 7 1.67 -13.49 16.74
N ILE A 8 1.11 -12.28 16.92
CA ILE A 8 1.82 -11.01 16.88
C ILE A 8 1.62 -10.26 18.20
N PRO A 9 2.70 -9.95 18.94
CA PRO A 9 2.64 -9.13 20.14
C PRO A 9 2.12 -7.70 19.89
N ASP A 10 1.39 -7.13 20.85
CA ASP A 10 0.76 -5.81 20.74
C ASP A 10 1.74 -4.66 20.42
N TYR A 11 3.01 -4.77 20.81
CA TYR A 11 4.02 -3.77 20.47
C TYR A 11 4.34 -3.72 18.96
N TRP A 12 4.17 -4.82 18.22
CA TRP A 12 4.32 -4.80 16.76
C TRP A 12 3.20 -4.01 16.08
N GLN A 13 1.99 -4.00 16.66
CA GLN A 13 0.86 -3.21 16.15
C GLN A 13 1.11 -1.70 16.27
N ILE A 14 1.93 -1.26 17.23
CA ILE A 14 2.30 0.16 17.39
C ILE A 14 3.53 0.49 16.52
N CYS A 15 4.48 -0.44 16.43
CA CYS A 15 5.76 -0.24 15.76
C CYS A 15 5.74 -0.57 14.26
N TYR A 16 4.63 -1.05 13.69
CA TYR A 16 4.59 -1.46 12.28
C TYR A 16 5.13 -0.38 11.31
N PRO A 17 4.87 0.94 11.45
CA PRO A 17 5.39 1.93 10.51
C PRO A 17 6.92 1.98 10.53
N VAL A 18 7.51 1.83 11.71
CA VAL A 18 8.97 1.76 11.92
C VAL A 18 9.53 0.48 11.29
N SER A 19 8.85 -0.65 11.45
CA SER A 19 9.22 -1.91 10.81
C SER A 19 9.21 -1.81 9.29
N TYR A 20 8.17 -1.22 8.69
CA TYR A 20 8.11 -0.98 7.24
C TYR A 20 9.23 -0.05 6.75
N TYR A 21 9.62 0.96 7.55
CA TYR A 21 10.78 1.80 7.24
C TYR A 21 12.07 0.98 7.16
N PHE A 22 12.35 0.13 8.16
CA PHE A 22 13.55 -0.70 8.18
C PHE A 22 13.55 -1.76 7.07
N ILE A 23 12.40 -2.38 6.79
CA ILE A 23 12.23 -3.29 5.65
C ILE A 23 12.58 -2.56 4.35
N GLY A 24 12.03 -1.37 4.14
CA GLY A 24 12.34 -0.55 2.96
C GLY A 24 13.82 -0.19 2.85
N ALA A 25 14.45 0.21 3.95
CA ALA A 25 15.87 0.53 4.01
C ALA A 25 16.75 -0.69 3.70
N TYR A 26 16.38 -1.87 4.21
CA TYR A 26 17.05 -3.13 3.92
C TYR A 26 16.93 -3.46 2.43
N LEU A 27 15.71 -3.45 1.90
CA LEU A 27 15.45 -3.71 0.49
C LEU A 27 16.26 -2.77 -0.41
N TYR A 28 16.37 -1.49 -0.05
CA TYR A 28 17.14 -0.50 -0.82
C TYR A 28 18.65 -0.80 -0.78
N THR A 29 19.16 -1.17 0.40
CA THR A 29 20.58 -1.52 0.59
C THR A 29 20.99 -2.70 -0.28
N TYR A 30 20.13 -3.71 -0.41
CA TYR A 30 20.39 -4.93 -1.19
C TYR A 30 19.73 -4.92 -2.58
N GLN A 31 19.35 -3.75 -3.09
CA GLN A 31 18.56 -3.63 -4.33
C GLN A 31 19.20 -4.33 -5.53
N GLU A 32 20.53 -4.20 -5.70
CA GLU A 32 21.25 -4.81 -6.82
C GLU A 32 21.32 -6.34 -6.73
N GLU A 33 21.33 -6.90 -5.53
CA GLU A 33 21.25 -8.35 -5.33
C GLU A 33 19.83 -8.87 -5.59
N ILE A 34 18.82 -8.15 -5.10
CA ILE A 34 17.41 -8.46 -5.32
C ILE A 34 17.06 -8.45 -6.82
N LYS A 35 17.61 -7.50 -7.59
CA LYS A 35 17.42 -7.43 -9.04
C LYS A 35 17.91 -8.68 -9.78
N LYS A 36 18.90 -9.41 -9.23
CA LYS A 36 19.43 -10.65 -9.83
C LYS A 36 18.52 -11.86 -9.61
N ILE A 37 17.60 -11.81 -8.65
CA ILE A 37 16.63 -12.89 -8.42
C ILE A 37 15.77 -13.05 -9.67
N SER A 38 15.55 -14.29 -10.13
CA SER A 38 14.70 -14.56 -11.30
C SER A 38 13.27 -14.03 -11.12
N ASN A 39 12.74 -13.37 -12.15
CA ASN A 39 11.37 -12.86 -12.16
C ASN A 39 10.35 -13.99 -11.95
N ILE A 40 10.61 -15.16 -12.53
CA ILE A 40 9.73 -16.33 -12.40
C ILE A 40 9.64 -16.74 -10.92
N LYS A 41 10.77 -16.77 -10.20
CA LYS A 41 10.81 -17.14 -8.78
C LYS A 41 10.00 -16.17 -7.91
N ILE A 42 10.13 -14.86 -8.17
CA ILE A 42 9.40 -13.85 -7.40
C ILE A 42 7.91 -13.91 -7.70
N ILE A 43 7.53 -14.03 -8.98
CA ILE A 43 6.13 -14.14 -9.38
C ILE A 43 5.52 -15.42 -8.81
N SER A 44 6.23 -16.55 -8.86
CA SER A 44 5.74 -17.81 -8.27
C SER A 44 5.58 -17.71 -6.75
N LEU A 45 6.50 -17.02 -6.06
CA LEU A 45 6.39 -16.83 -4.62
C LEU A 45 5.22 -15.91 -4.27
N PHE A 46 5.02 -14.85 -5.05
CA PHE A 46 3.88 -13.94 -4.92
C PHE A 46 2.55 -14.66 -5.14
N THR A 47 2.41 -15.42 -6.22
CA THR A 47 1.16 -16.15 -6.52
C THR A 47 0.91 -17.25 -5.49
N LEU A 48 1.95 -17.95 -5.02
CA LEU A 48 1.83 -18.94 -3.96
C LEU A 48 1.37 -18.30 -2.65
N ALA A 49 2.03 -17.23 -2.21
CA ALA A 49 1.66 -16.51 -0.99
C ALA A 49 0.22 -15.98 -1.08
N LEU A 50 -0.14 -15.37 -2.21
CA LEU A 50 -1.50 -14.88 -2.46
C LEU A 50 -2.54 -16.00 -2.38
N ALA A 51 -2.29 -17.13 -3.05
CA ALA A 51 -3.20 -18.27 -3.04
C ALA A 51 -3.34 -18.87 -1.64
N THR A 52 -2.23 -19.05 -0.91
CA THR A 52 -2.23 -19.58 0.45
C THR A 52 -2.99 -18.66 1.40
N PHE A 53 -2.71 -17.35 1.40
CA PHE A 53 -3.37 -16.39 2.29
C PHE A 53 -4.86 -16.24 1.98
N THR A 54 -5.21 -16.16 0.69
CA THR A 54 -6.61 -16.12 0.26
C THR A 54 -7.36 -17.38 0.72
N LEU A 55 -6.76 -18.55 0.56
CA LEU A 55 -7.36 -19.81 1.00
C LEU A 55 -7.54 -19.85 2.52
N THR A 56 -6.49 -19.51 3.29
CA THR A 56 -6.56 -19.54 4.76
C THR A 56 -7.61 -18.57 5.30
N ASP A 57 -7.71 -17.38 4.72
CA ASP A 57 -8.65 -16.35 5.17
C ASP A 57 -10.09 -16.70 4.78
N THR A 58 -10.27 -17.27 3.59
CA THR A 58 -11.58 -17.77 3.12
C THR A 58 -12.07 -18.93 4.01
N LEU A 59 -11.17 -19.86 4.37
CA LEU A 59 -11.51 -20.96 5.27
C LEU A 59 -11.79 -20.45 6.69
N SER A 60 -11.03 -19.47 7.17
CA SER A 60 -11.23 -18.85 8.49
C SER A 60 -12.58 -18.13 8.57
N SER A 61 -13.01 -17.51 7.47
CA SER A 61 -14.28 -16.79 7.37
C SER A 61 -15.38 -17.63 6.73
N TRP A 62 -15.24 -18.96 6.64
CA TRP A 62 -16.19 -19.81 5.92
C TRP A 62 -17.60 -19.66 6.50
N ASN A 63 -18.57 -19.40 5.62
CA ASN A 63 -19.97 -19.18 5.97
C ASN A 63 -20.20 -18.06 7.00
N ARG A 64 -19.28 -17.10 7.09
CA ARG A 64 -19.32 -15.93 7.96
C ARG A 64 -18.91 -14.68 7.18
N GLU A 65 -19.18 -13.51 7.73
CA GLU A 65 -18.57 -12.28 7.23
C GLU A 65 -17.05 -12.35 7.39
N PHE A 66 -16.33 -11.67 6.49
CA PHE A 66 -14.87 -11.61 6.51
C PHE A 66 -14.37 -11.12 7.88
N GLN A 67 -13.49 -11.91 8.49
CA GLN A 67 -12.93 -11.61 9.80
C GLN A 67 -11.58 -10.91 9.64
N TRP A 68 -11.48 -9.71 10.20
CA TRP A 68 -10.20 -9.04 10.45
C TRP A 68 -9.51 -9.70 11.64
N LEU A 69 -8.36 -10.32 11.39
CA LEU A 69 -7.56 -11.09 12.34
C LEU A 69 -6.12 -10.53 12.33
N ASP A 70 -5.38 -10.74 13.42
CA ASP A 70 -4.02 -10.19 13.58
C ASP A 70 -3.09 -10.49 12.40
N HIS A 71 -3.30 -11.61 11.70
CA HIS A 71 -2.47 -12.03 10.58
C HIS A 71 -2.79 -11.35 9.24
N ASN A 72 -4.06 -10.98 9.00
CA ASN A 72 -4.54 -10.39 7.74
C ASN A 72 -4.87 -8.89 7.85
N ASP A 73 -4.69 -8.31 9.04
CA ASP A 73 -4.76 -6.87 9.25
C ASP A 73 -3.59 -6.12 8.56
N TYR A 74 -3.66 -4.79 8.53
CA TYR A 74 -2.67 -3.92 7.90
C TYR A 74 -1.27 -4.03 8.53
N PHE A 75 -1.20 -4.31 9.82
CA PHE A 75 0.04 -4.59 10.56
C PHE A 75 0.40 -6.09 10.57
N GLY A 76 -0.44 -6.94 9.98
CA GLY A 76 -0.29 -8.38 9.97
C GLY A 76 0.82 -8.87 9.05
N TYR A 77 1.32 -10.08 9.31
CA TYR A 77 2.42 -10.65 8.55
C TYR A 77 2.04 -10.93 7.09
N GLN A 78 0.77 -11.26 6.80
CA GLN A 78 0.34 -11.50 5.42
C GLN A 78 0.51 -10.23 4.59
N THR A 79 0.00 -9.10 5.10
CA THR A 79 0.14 -7.78 4.48
C THR A 79 1.61 -7.38 4.33
N ALA A 80 2.44 -7.61 5.35
CA ALA A 80 3.88 -7.30 5.29
C ALA A 80 4.61 -8.11 4.19
N ILE A 81 4.38 -9.42 4.12
CA ILE A 81 4.97 -10.31 3.10
C ILE A 81 4.53 -9.87 1.70
N MET A 82 3.23 -9.65 1.50
CA MET A 82 2.69 -9.22 0.22
C MET A 82 3.25 -7.87 -0.22
N THR A 83 3.41 -6.93 0.72
CA THR A 83 4.02 -5.61 0.46
C THR A 83 5.46 -5.75 -0.02
N VAL A 84 6.28 -6.58 0.66
CA VAL A 84 7.67 -6.83 0.26
C VAL A 84 7.75 -7.41 -1.15
N LEU A 85 6.93 -8.42 -1.45
CA LEU A 85 6.92 -9.05 -2.77
C LEU A 85 6.49 -8.07 -3.86
N ILE A 86 5.46 -7.25 -3.61
CA ILE A 86 5.01 -6.21 -4.55
C ILE A 86 6.12 -5.18 -4.80
N ILE A 87 6.82 -4.70 -3.76
CA ILE A 87 7.92 -3.75 -3.91
C ILE A 87 9.03 -4.34 -4.77
N ILE A 88 9.41 -5.59 -4.53
CA ILE A 88 10.44 -6.30 -5.32
C ILE A 88 10.01 -6.41 -6.79
N ILE A 89 8.74 -6.75 -7.06
CA ILE A 89 8.19 -6.80 -8.42
C ILE A 89 8.27 -5.42 -9.08
N ILE A 90 7.81 -4.37 -8.40
CA ILE A 90 7.80 -3.00 -8.91
C ILE A 90 9.22 -2.52 -9.25
N TRP A 91 10.22 -2.83 -8.43
CA TRP A 91 11.61 -2.42 -8.69
C TRP A 91 12.26 -3.06 -9.90
N LYS A 92 11.71 -4.18 -10.38
CA LYS A 92 12.18 -4.84 -11.59
C LYS A 92 11.56 -4.24 -12.85
N ILE A 93 10.53 -3.40 -12.70
CA ILE A 93 9.90 -2.71 -13.82
C ILE A 93 10.72 -1.46 -14.15
N PRO A 94 11.22 -1.30 -15.39
CA PRO A 94 11.96 -0.10 -15.78
C PRO A 94 11.02 1.12 -15.73
N VAL A 95 11.46 2.17 -15.04
CA VAL A 95 10.70 3.43 -14.95
C VAL A 95 10.90 4.23 -16.24
N PRO A 96 9.86 4.48 -17.03
CA PRO A 96 10.01 5.23 -18.27
C PRO A 96 10.31 6.71 -17.99
N LYS A 97 11.15 7.33 -18.83
CA LYS A 97 11.63 8.71 -18.62
C LYS A 97 10.49 9.74 -18.48
N TRP A 98 9.38 9.54 -19.20
CA TRP A 98 8.24 10.46 -19.17
C TRP A 98 7.52 10.45 -17.81
N SER A 99 7.53 9.34 -17.06
CA SER A 99 6.82 9.24 -15.78
C SER A 99 7.66 9.70 -14.58
N GLN A 100 8.98 9.87 -14.74
CA GLN A 100 9.87 10.22 -13.64
C GLN A 100 9.51 11.55 -12.96
N ARG A 101 9.10 12.57 -13.74
CA ARG A 101 8.67 13.86 -13.17
C ARG A 101 7.39 13.71 -12.35
N LEU A 102 6.43 12.93 -12.86
CA LEU A 102 5.17 12.65 -12.19
C LEU A 102 5.41 11.87 -10.89
N LEU A 103 6.17 10.78 -10.95
CA LEU A 103 6.51 9.95 -9.80
C LEU A 103 7.26 10.76 -8.73
N LYS A 104 8.17 11.64 -9.13
CA LYS A 104 8.86 12.54 -8.20
C LYS A 104 7.88 13.50 -7.52
N SER A 105 6.95 14.10 -8.26
CA SER A 105 5.92 14.98 -7.70
C SER A 105 5.01 14.23 -6.72
N LEU A 106 4.55 13.03 -7.09
CA LEU A 106 3.73 12.18 -6.23
C LEU A 106 4.48 11.78 -4.96
N SER A 107 5.75 11.38 -5.09
CA SER A 107 6.60 11.00 -3.96
C SER A 107 6.80 12.15 -2.97
N THR A 108 6.99 13.38 -3.45
CA THR A 108 7.13 14.55 -2.56
C THR A 108 5.83 14.93 -1.85
N ALA A 109 4.68 14.55 -2.42
CA ALA A 109 3.36 14.87 -1.89
C ALA A 109 2.71 13.69 -1.15
N THR A 110 3.34 12.51 -1.07
CA THR A 110 2.72 11.28 -0.56
C THR A 110 2.09 11.45 0.82
N LEU A 111 2.75 12.16 1.74
CA LEU A 111 2.19 12.42 3.07
C LEU A 111 0.93 13.30 3.00
N SER A 112 0.96 14.38 2.21
CA SER A 112 -0.20 15.26 2.05
C SER A 112 -1.37 14.54 1.37
N ILE A 113 -1.07 13.69 0.37
CA ILE A 113 -2.04 12.83 -0.30
C ILE A 113 -2.67 11.86 0.71
N TYR A 114 -1.87 11.22 1.56
CA TYR A 114 -2.35 10.30 2.60
C TYR A 114 -3.25 11.00 3.63
N LEU A 115 -2.87 12.19 4.10
CA LEU A 115 -3.69 12.93 5.08
C LEU A 115 -5.04 13.39 4.51
N ILE A 116 -5.07 13.68 3.21
CA ILE A 116 -6.28 14.16 2.53
C ILE A 116 -7.11 13.01 1.93
N SER A 117 -6.51 11.81 1.76
CA SER A 117 -7.18 10.72 1.05
C SER A 117 -8.49 10.32 1.71
N ASP A 118 -8.54 10.28 3.04
CA ASP A 118 -9.78 9.96 3.77
C ASP A 118 -10.91 10.96 3.45
N LEU A 119 -10.60 12.26 3.40
CA LEU A 119 -11.56 13.28 3.02
C LEU A 119 -12.08 13.06 1.60
N THR A 120 -11.18 12.84 0.63
CA THR A 120 -11.57 12.63 -0.77
C THR A 120 -12.32 11.31 -0.96
N ASP A 121 -11.96 10.27 -0.21
CA ASP A 121 -12.61 8.97 -0.23
C ASP A 121 -14.06 9.10 0.24
N GLN A 122 -14.32 9.82 1.33
CA GLN A 122 -15.69 10.07 1.81
C GLN A 122 -16.56 10.74 0.72
N PHE A 123 -16.02 11.70 -0.03
CA PHE A 123 -16.74 12.33 -1.15
C PHE A 123 -16.96 11.39 -2.32
N VAL A 124 -15.90 10.73 -2.81
CA VAL A 124 -15.97 9.88 -4.01
C VAL A 124 -16.82 8.64 -3.75
N TYR A 125 -16.56 7.90 -2.67
CA TYR A 125 -17.38 6.74 -2.32
C TYR A 125 -18.81 7.15 -1.94
N GLY A 126 -19.00 8.32 -1.32
CA GLY A 126 -20.32 8.89 -1.05
C GLY A 126 -21.13 9.11 -2.34
N PHE A 127 -20.53 9.75 -3.34
CA PHE A 127 -21.14 9.96 -4.66
C PHE A 127 -21.51 8.63 -5.34
N PHE A 128 -20.57 7.69 -5.44
CA PHE A 128 -20.84 6.40 -6.07
C PHE A 128 -21.82 5.52 -5.29
N LYS A 129 -21.96 5.71 -3.98
CA LYS A 129 -22.99 5.04 -3.17
C LYS A 129 -24.39 5.54 -3.50
N LEU A 130 -24.54 6.81 -3.89
CA LEU A 130 -25.81 7.40 -4.32
C LEU A 130 -26.13 6.99 -5.77
N GLU A 131 -25.16 7.08 -6.67
CA GLU A 131 -25.35 6.77 -8.10
C GLU A 131 -25.45 5.27 -8.38
N ILE A 132 -24.75 4.44 -7.61
CA ILE A 132 -24.77 2.97 -7.73
C ILE A 132 -25.16 2.38 -6.37
N PRO A 133 -26.48 2.36 -6.04
CA PRO A 133 -26.96 1.84 -4.76
C PRO A 133 -26.71 0.34 -4.59
N ASN A 134 -26.70 -0.42 -5.70
CA ASN A 134 -26.46 -1.86 -5.68
C ASN A 134 -24.99 -2.17 -5.37
N LEU A 135 -24.74 -2.92 -4.29
CA LEU A 135 -23.39 -3.27 -3.85
C LEU A 135 -22.59 -4.05 -4.91
N SER A 136 -23.19 -5.04 -5.56
CA SER A 136 -22.50 -5.89 -6.53
C SER A 136 -22.03 -5.08 -7.74
N GLN A 137 -22.88 -4.19 -8.25
CA GLN A 137 -22.51 -3.28 -9.33
C GLN A 137 -21.41 -2.31 -8.90
N ARG A 138 -21.47 -1.82 -7.65
CA ARG A 138 -20.43 -0.92 -7.11
C ARG A 138 -19.09 -1.63 -6.96
N VAL A 139 -19.07 -2.89 -6.54
CA VAL A 139 -17.84 -3.71 -6.49
C VAL A 139 -17.26 -3.90 -7.89
N MET A 140 -18.11 -4.19 -8.89
CA MET A 140 -17.68 -4.27 -10.29
C MET A 140 -17.13 -2.94 -10.84
N ALA A 141 -17.66 -1.81 -10.37
CA ALA A 141 -17.16 -0.47 -10.70
C ALA A 141 -15.88 -0.09 -9.92
N GLY A 142 -15.46 -0.88 -8.92
CA GLY A 142 -14.28 -0.64 -8.09
C GLY A 142 -13.01 -0.26 -8.87
N PRO A 143 -12.66 -0.97 -9.97
CA PRO A 143 -11.51 -0.62 -10.80
C PRO A 143 -11.55 0.79 -11.42
N MET A 144 -12.72 1.44 -11.50
CA MET A 144 -12.87 2.84 -11.89
C MET A 144 -12.90 3.77 -10.67
N ILE A 145 -13.64 3.40 -9.63
CA ILE A 145 -13.81 4.24 -8.42
C ILE A 145 -12.47 4.46 -7.72
N ILE A 146 -11.64 3.43 -7.60
CA ILE A 146 -10.36 3.49 -6.88
C ILE A 146 -9.39 4.49 -7.54
N PRO A 147 -9.14 4.45 -8.87
CA PRO A 147 -8.34 5.48 -9.53
C PRO A 147 -8.91 6.89 -9.40
N VAL A 148 -10.23 7.06 -9.41
CA VAL A 148 -10.86 8.38 -9.24
C VAL A 148 -10.62 8.94 -7.85
N ALA A 149 -10.80 8.11 -6.82
CA ALA A 149 -10.52 8.46 -5.43
C ALA A 149 -9.05 8.85 -5.25
N PHE A 150 -8.12 8.01 -5.71
CA PHE A 150 -6.68 8.29 -5.66
C PHE A 150 -6.30 9.56 -6.44
N SER A 151 -6.83 9.75 -7.65
CA SER A 151 -6.51 10.94 -8.47
C SER A 151 -7.02 12.22 -7.81
N SER A 152 -8.17 12.16 -7.16
CA SER A 152 -8.74 13.28 -6.40
C SER A 152 -7.85 13.62 -5.19
N ALA A 153 -7.46 12.61 -4.41
CA ALA A 153 -6.52 12.76 -3.31
C ALA A 153 -5.17 13.32 -3.77
N ALA A 154 -4.65 12.83 -4.90
CA ALA A 154 -3.39 13.28 -5.48
C ALA A 154 -3.45 14.75 -5.90
N LEU A 155 -4.51 15.17 -6.57
CA LEU A 155 -4.71 16.55 -7.01
C LEU A 155 -4.80 17.52 -5.82
N VAL A 156 -5.68 17.22 -4.85
CA VAL A 156 -5.87 18.07 -3.68
C VAL A 156 -4.62 18.06 -2.80
N GLY A 157 -4.02 16.89 -2.56
CA GLY A 157 -2.81 16.74 -1.77
C GLY A 157 -1.61 17.51 -2.31
N ILE A 158 -1.40 17.51 -3.63
CA ILE A 158 -0.34 18.29 -4.27
C ILE A 158 -0.59 19.80 -4.13
N LEU A 159 -1.85 20.25 -4.26
CA LEU A 159 -2.20 21.66 -4.10
C LEU A 159 -1.98 22.13 -2.66
N VAL A 160 -2.48 21.38 -1.68
CA VAL A 160 -2.33 21.70 -0.25
C VAL A 160 -0.87 21.67 0.18
N GLY A 161 -0.11 20.67 -0.26
CA GLY A 161 1.33 20.58 0.03
C GLY A 161 2.12 21.79 -0.49
N LYS A 162 1.73 22.34 -1.66
CA LYS A 162 2.32 23.58 -2.20
C LYS A 162 1.94 24.82 -1.38
N ILE A 163 0.67 24.95 -0.99
CA ILE A 163 0.16 26.11 -0.24
C ILE A 163 0.76 26.18 1.16
N LEU A 164 0.81 25.04 1.86
CA LEU A 164 1.34 24.97 3.24
C LEU A 164 2.87 25.06 3.29
N GLY A 165 3.56 25.13 2.14
CA GLY A 165 5.01 25.21 2.09
C GLY A 165 5.71 24.05 2.80
N LEU A 166 5.05 22.89 2.92
CA LEU A 166 5.58 21.77 3.69
C LEU A 166 6.95 21.36 3.10
N PRO A 167 8.05 21.51 3.87
CA PRO A 167 9.39 21.43 3.33
C PRO A 167 9.82 19.96 3.25
N PHE A 168 9.36 19.22 2.25
CA PHE A 168 9.81 17.83 2.05
C PHE A 168 11.01 17.70 1.11
N LYS A 169 11.64 18.83 0.75
CA LYS A 169 12.88 18.84 -0.03
C LYS A 169 14.07 18.57 0.90
N LYS A 170 14.56 17.33 0.92
CA LYS A 170 15.93 17.06 1.42
C LYS A 170 16.89 17.91 0.58
N LYS A 171 17.55 18.89 1.19
CA LYS A 171 18.73 19.54 0.63
C LYS A 171 19.77 18.44 0.45
N GLU A 172 19.97 17.98 -0.78
CA GLU A 172 21.11 17.14 -1.12
C GLU A 172 22.35 18.04 -1.17
N ASN A 173 22.91 18.33 0.00
CA ASN A 173 24.31 18.73 0.08
C ASN A 173 25.13 17.44 0.00
N ARG A 174 25.34 16.92 -1.21
CA ARG A 174 26.49 16.06 -1.46
C ARG A 174 27.66 17.01 -1.69
N GLY A 175 28.47 17.14 -0.65
CA GLY A 175 29.74 17.86 -0.72
C GLY A 175 30.60 17.32 -1.85
N SER A 176 31.30 18.26 -2.47
CA SER A 176 32.46 18.12 -3.36
C SER A 176 33.42 17.02 -2.96
#